data_AF-A0A7C4K4G8-F1
#
_entry.id   AF-A0A7C4K4G8-F1
#
_cell.length_a   1.000
_cell.length_b   1.000
_cell.length_c   1.000
_cell.angle_alpha   90.00
_cell.angle_beta   90.00
_cell.angle_gamma   90.00
#
_symmetry.space_group_name_H-M   'P 1'
#
loop_
_entity.id
_entity.type
_entity.pdbx_description
1 polymer ?
#
loop_
_entity_poly.entity_id
_entity_poly.type
_entity_poly.pdbx_seq_one_letter_code
_entity_poly.pdbx_strand_id
1 'polypeptide(L)'
;MNFRYKLTNFEWDTLALTPLWIFPTMALADGKFDEKEKNALFIISKNINKFNNTLLQEIFDYYNNNFDSILSKFYEDNRNIKKGLKDVADILETKVPTDIATNFKKIMIAIAYYIANASGDEFTGKVSPRERKTLVELANSLKFNILHFEEKPTLYDIITLLEK
;
A
#
# COMPACT_ATOMS: atom_id res chain seq x y z
N MET A 1 -6.04 -12.02 -15.24
CA MET A 1 -4.70 -12.62 -15.01
C MET A 1 -4.73 -13.23 -13.62
N ASN A 2 -3.88 -14.23 -13.31
CA ASN A 2 -3.70 -14.70 -11.94
C ASN A 2 -2.20 -14.67 -11.63
N PHE A 3 -1.77 -13.64 -10.90
CA PHE A 3 -0.37 -13.40 -10.55
C PHE A 3 0.14 -14.43 -9.55
N ARG A 4 -0.72 -14.96 -8.68
CA ARG A 4 -0.33 -15.95 -7.67
C ARG A 4 0.37 -17.18 -8.27
N TYR A 5 -0.04 -17.64 -9.44
CA TYR A 5 0.57 -18.78 -10.13
C TYR A 5 1.85 -18.45 -10.91
N LYS A 6 2.15 -17.17 -11.13
CA LYS A 6 3.36 -16.71 -11.84
C LYS A 6 4.50 -16.33 -10.89
N LEU A 7 4.20 -16.20 -9.61
CA LEU A 7 5.10 -15.78 -8.56
C LEU A 7 5.43 -16.97 -7.65
N THR A 8 6.67 -17.01 -7.17
CA THR A 8 7.06 -17.91 -6.09
C THR A 8 6.30 -17.53 -4.81
N ASN A 9 6.25 -18.46 -3.83
CA ASN A 9 5.62 -18.18 -2.54
C ASN A 9 6.25 -16.97 -1.84
N PHE A 10 7.58 -16.85 -1.90
CA PHE A 10 8.30 -15.73 -1.31
C PHE A 10 7.97 -14.39 -1.97
N GLU A 11 7.90 -14.36 -3.31
CA GLU A 11 7.53 -13.14 -4.04
C GLU A 11 6.08 -12.75 -3.76
N TRP A 12 5.16 -13.72 -3.76
CA TRP A 12 3.77 -13.48 -3.42
C TRP A 12 3.59 -12.95 -2.00
N ASP A 13 4.21 -13.61 -1.02
CA ASP A 13 4.15 -13.19 0.37
C ASP A 13 4.74 -11.78 0.54
N THR A 14 5.85 -11.48 -0.14
CA THR A 14 6.43 -10.13 -0.16
C THR A 14 5.43 -9.10 -0.73
N LEU A 15 4.73 -9.39 -1.83
CA LEU A 15 3.71 -8.48 -2.33
C LEU A 15 2.51 -8.34 -1.37
N ALA A 16 2.07 -9.44 -0.76
CA ALA A 16 0.95 -9.46 0.19
C ALA A 16 1.23 -8.68 1.48
N LEU A 17 2.50 -8.52 1.85
CA LEU A 17 2.93 -7.71 3.00
C LEU A 17 2.99 -6.20 2.69
N THR A 18 2.91 -5.79 1.42
CA THR A 18 2.98 -4.37 1.02
C THR A 18 2.01 -3.46 1.80
N PRO A 19 0.73 -3.82 1.96
CA PRO A 19 -0.20 -3.03 2.76
C PRO A 19 0.33 -2.83 4.19
N LEU A 20 0.76 -3.89 4.86
CA LEU A 20 1.28 -3.84 6.24
C LEU A 20 2.60 -3.08 6.38
N TRP A 21 3.40 -2.93 5.32
CA TRP A 21 4.54 -2.02 5.36
C TRP A 21 4.13 -0.56 5.20
N ILE A 22 3.04 -0.27 4.52
CA ILE A 22 2.60 1.10 4.23
C ILE A 22 1.75 1.67 5.36
N PHE A 23 0.77 0.91 5.87
CA PHE A 23 -0.20 1.38 6.86
C PHE A 23 0.45 1.86 8.18
N PRO A 24 1.29 1.05 8.89
CA PRO A 24 1.90 1.46 10.15
C PRO A 24 2.89 2.61 10.00
N THR A 25 3.55 2.73 8.83
CA THR A 25 4.49 3.83 8.58
C THR A 25 3.75 5.18 8.63
N MET A 26 2.47 5.20 8.28
CA MET A 26 1.65 6.40 8.29
C MET A 26 0.88 6.59 9.58
N ALA A 27 0.56 5.50 10.30
CA ALA A 27 -0.54 5.55 11.25
C ALA A 27 -0.19 5.59 12.75
N LEU A 28 1.06 5.31 13.16
CA LEU A 28 1.78 5.90 14.31
C LEU A 28 3.04 5.07 14.58
N ALA A 29 4.09 5.73 15.07
CA ALA A 29 5.46 5.21 15.11
C ALA A 29 5.74 4.07 16.12
N ASP A 30 4.72 3.48 16.76
CA ASP A 30 4.89 2.45 17.78
C ASP A 30 4.85 1.01 17.23
N GLY A 31 4.51 0.85 15.94
CA GLY A 31 4.48 -0.44 15.25
C GLY A 31 3.31 -1.35 15.62
N LYS A 32 2.28 -0.82 16.31
CA LYS A 32 1.07 -1.56 16.67
C LYS A 32 -0.11 -1.13 15.81
N PHE A 33 -0.79 -2.11 15.23
CA PHE A 33 -2.04 -1.89 14.51
C PHE A 33 -3.17 -1.58 15.51
N ASP A 34 -3.56 -0.32 15.61
CA ASP A 34 -4.72 0.10 16.38
C ASP A 34 -6.05 -0.15 15.60
N GLU A 35 -7.19 0.04 16.26
CA GLU A 35 -8.49 -0.19 15.64
C GLU A 35 -8.82 0.81 14.51
N LYS A 36 -8.24 2.01 14.52
CA LYS A 36 -8.42 2.99 13.43
C LYS A 36 -7.69 2.53 12.17
N GLU A 37 -6.48 2.02 12.33
CA GLU A 37 -5.67 1.47 11.24
C GLU A 37 -6.32 0.26 10.58
N LYS A 38 -6.86 -0.67 11.39
CA LYS A 38 -7.63 -1.81 10.90
C LYS A 38 -8.88 -1.36 10.15
N ASN A 39 -9.60 -0.36 10.65
CA ASN A 39 -10.78 0.18 9.98
C ASN A 39 -10.42 0.84 8.64
N ALA A 40 -9.32 1.57 8.54
CA ALA A 40 -8.86 2.14 7.27
C ALA A 40 -8.53 1.05 6.24
N LEU A 41 -7.80 0.00 6.65
CA LEU A 41 -7.50 -1.15 5.82
C LEU A 41 -8.76 -1.89 5.37
N PHE A 42 -9.76 -2.01 6.25
CA PHE A 42 -11.07 -2.60 5.95
C PHE A 42 -11.88 -1.77 4.94
N ILE A 43 -11.90 -0.43 5.07
CA ILE A 43 -12.54 0.47 4.11
C ILE A 43 -11.90 0.31 2.72
N ILE A 44 -10.57 0.22 2.66
CA ILE A 44 -9.85 0.02 1.39
C ILE A 44 -10.18 -1.35 0.79
N SER A 45 -10.21 -2.39 1.61
CA SER A 45 -10.60 -3.73 1.17
C SER A 45 -12.02 -3.77 0.57
N LYS A 46 -12.99 -3.11 1.22
CA LYS A 46 -14.36 -2.99 0.68
C LYS A 46 -14.43 -2.28 -0.67
N ASN A 47 -13.52 -1.36 -0.91
CA ASN A 47 -13.48 -0.55 -2.12
C ASN A 47 -12.51 -1.10 -3.18
N ILE A 48 -11.92 -2.28 -2.96
CA ILE A 48 -10.82 -2.75 -3.80
C ILE A 48 -11.21 -2.92 -5.28
N ASN A 49 -12.46 -3.32 -5.52
CA ASN A 49 -13.02 -3.51 -6.86
C ASN A 49 -13.16 -2.19 -7.64
N LYS A 50 -13.16 -1.04 -6.95
CA LYS A 50 -13.16 0.28 -7.60
C LYS A 50 -11.80 0.61 -8.22
N PHE A 51 -10.72 0.00 -7.75
CA PHE A 51 -9.41 0.17 -8.36
C PHE A 51 -9.27 -0.74 -9.58
N ASN A 52 -8.98 -0.15 -10.73
CA ASN A 52 -8.67 -0.89 -11.96
C ASN A 52 -7.24 -1.45 -11.91
N ASN A 53 -6.97 -2.34 -10.95
CA ASN A 53 -5.68 -3.00 -10.80
C ASN A 53 -5.87 -4.46 -10.35
N THR A 54 -5.66 -5.40 -11.25
CA THR A 54 -5.93 -6.81 -10.99
C THR A 54 -4.99 -7.43 -9.95
N LEU A 55 -3.72 -6.98 -9.88
CA LEU A 55 -2.78 -7.46 -8.87
C LEU A 55 -3.24 -7.05 -7.46
N LEU A 56 -3.66 -5.79 -7.33
CA LEU A 56 -4.17 -5.24 -6.09
C LEU A 56 -5.42 -6.01 -5.61
N GLN A 57 -6.34 -6.29 -6.52
CA GLN A 57 -7.54 -7.09 -6.24
C GLN A 57 -7.16 -8.49 -5.73
N GLU A 58 -6.28 -9.21 -6.43
CA GLU A 58 -5.82 -10.54 -5.99
C GLU A 58 -5.14 -10.51 -4.61
N ILE A 59 -4.34 -9.48 -4.33
CA ILE A 59 -3.67 -9.32 -3.03
C ILE A 59 -4.72 -9.15 -1.92
N PHE A 60 -5.70 -8.27 -2.11
CA PHE A 60 -6.72 -8.01 -1.09
C PHE A 60 -7.73 -9.15 -0.95
N ASP A 61 -8.03 -9.89 -2.02
CA ASP A 61 -8.79 -11.13 -1.93
C ASP A 61 -8.04 -12.18 -1.09
N TYR A 62 -6.73 -12.32 -1.30
CA TYR A 62 -5.89 -13.17 -0.45
C TYR A 62 -5.88 -12.67 1.00
N TYR A 63 -5.83 -11.35 1.17
CA TYR A 63 -5.81 -10.67 2.46
C TYR A 63 -7.08 -10.93 3.28
N ASN A 64 -8.25 -10.81 2.65
CA ASN A 64 -9.55 -11.03 3.30
C ASN A 64 -9.73 -12.46 3.81
N ASN A 65 -9.08 -13.44 3.17
CA ASN A 65 -9.17 -14.84 3.55
C ASN A 65 -8.04 -15.29 4.51
N ASN A 66 -6.96 -14.51 4.66
CA ASN A 66 -5.74 -14.94 5.34
C ASN A 66 -5.13 -13.88 6.26
N PHE A 67 -5.93 -12.90 6.71
CA PHE A 67 -5.43 -11.73 7.44
C PHE A 67 -4.50 -12.08 8.61
N ASP A 68 -4.94 -12.96 9.52
CA ASP A 68 -4.16 -13.35 10.70
C ASP A 68 -2.82 -14.00 10.33
N SER A 69 -2.81 -14.82 9.27
CA SER A 69 -1.58 -15.44 8.76
C SER A 69 -0.62 -14.39 8.18
N ILE A 70 -1.14 -13.42 7.42
CA ILE A 70 -0.32 -12.36 6.83
C ILE A 70 0.23 -11.44 7.92
N LEU A 71 -0.59 -11.14 8.95
CA LEU A 71 -0.17 -10.35 10.10
C LEU A 71 0.92 -11.09 10.91
N SER A 72 0.80 -12.40 11.12
CA SER A 72 1.88 -13.20 11.74
C SER A 72 3.16 -13.13 10.93
N LYS A 73 3.08 -13.32 9.60
CA LYS A 73 4.23 -13.20 8.69
C LYS A 73 4.87 -11.82 8.76
N PHE A 74 4.10 -10.76 8.91
CA PHE A 74 4.62 -9.40 9.07
C PHE A 74 5.42 -9.24 10.36
N TYR A 75 4.94 -9.76 11.49
CA TYR A 75 5.66 -9.71 12.75
C TYR A 75 6.91 -10.61 12.77
N GLU A 76 6.91 -11.69 12.00
CA GLU A 76 8.06 -12.59 11.81
C GLU A 76 9.05 -12.08 10.75
N ASP A 77 8.68 -11.06 9.97
CA ASP A 77 9.53 -10.52 8.91
C ASP A 77 10.67 -9.67 9.52
N ASN A 78 11.90 -10.18 9.38
CA ASN A 78 13.09 -9.49 9.87
C ASN A 78 13.54 -8.32 8.99
N ARG A 79 12.90 -8.08 7.84
CA ARG A 79 13.19 -6.93 6.98
C ARG A 79 12.60 -5.67 7.60
N ASN A 80 13.36 -4.59 7.57
CA ASN A 80 12.76 -3.28 7.80
C ASN A 80 11.87 -2.88 6.60
N ILE A 81 10.95 -1.95 6.86
CA ILE A 81 9.95 -1.44 5.90
C ILE A 81 10.62 -1.01 4.58
N LYS A 82 11.72 -0.25 4.65
CA LYS A 82 12.44 0.22 3.47
C LYS A 82 12.97 -0.92 2.61
N LYS A 83 13.50 -1.99 3.23
CA LYS A 83 13.97 -3.18 2.51
C LYS A 83 12.80 -3.97 1.92
N GLY A 84 11.73 -4.20 2.69
CA GLY A 84 10.52 -4.88 2.20
C GLY A 84 9.92 -4.19 0.97
N LEU A 85 9.74 -2.87 1.02
CA LEU A 85 9.21 -2.09 -0.11
C LEU A 85 10.14 -2.05 -1.32
N LYS A 86 11.46 -2.12 -1.13
CA LYS A 86 12.40 -2.28 -2.25
C LYS A 86 12.26 -3.64 -2.92
N ASP A 87 12.12 -4.71 -2.14
CA ASP A 87 11.89 -6.05 -2.69
C ASP A 87 10.58 -6.10 -3.48
N VAL A 88 9.52 -5.44 -2.98
CA VAL A 88 8.26 -5.23 -3.72
C VAL A 88 8.52 -4.52 -5.04
N ALA A 89 9.27 -3.42 -5.04
CA ALA A 89 9.59 -2.68 -6.26
C ALA A 89 10.30 -3.55 -7.30
N ASP A 90 11.27 -4.36 -6.86
CA ASP A 90 12.03 -5.26 -7.73
C ASP A 90 11.14 -6.37 -8.32
N ILE A 91 10.24 -6.95 -7.54
CA ILE A 91 9.27 -7.94 -8.02
C ILE A 91 8.33 -7.31 -9.05
N LEU A 92 7.79 -6.13 -8.76
CA LEU A 92 6.89 -5.43 -9.66
C LEU A 92 7.56 -5.08 -10.99
N GLU A 93 8.83 -4.65 -10.97
CA GLU A 93 9.59 -4.29 -12.18
C GLU A 93 9.94 -5.50 -13.06
N THR A 94 10.09 -6.68 -12.46
CA THR A 94 10.61 -7.86 -13.17
C THR A 94 9.54 -8.89 -13.51
N LYS A 95 8.43 -8.95 -12.77
CA LYS A 95 7.41 -10.01 -12.88
C LYS A 95 6.03 -9.53 -13.29
N VAL A 96 5.77 -8.22 -13.21
CA VAL A 96 4.45 -7.64 -13.42
C VAL A 96 4.49 -6.71 -14.64
N PRO A 97 3.46 -6.73 -15.52
CA PRO A 97 3.37 -5.75 -16.60
C PRO A 97 3.50 -4.31 -16.08
N THR A 98 4.26 -3.48 -16.80
CA THR A 98 4.66 -2.15 -16.34
C THR A 98 3.49 -1.24 -15.99
N ASP A 99 2.40 -1.29 -16.75
CA ASP A 99 1.17 -0.55 -16.50
C ASP A 99 0.51 -0.97 -15.17
N ILE A 100 0.39 -2.27 -14.92
CA ILE A 100 -0.17 -2.81 -13.68
C ILE A 100 0.74 -2.48 -12.49
N ALA A 101 2.05 -2.62 -12.65
CA ALA A 101 3.06 -2.32 -11.62
C ALA A 101 3.04 -0.84 -11.23
N THR A 102 3.06 0.07 -12.21
CA THR A 102 3.02 1.52 -12.00
C THR A 102 1.71 1.92 -11.30
N ASN A 103 0.57 1.41 -11.78
CA ASN A 103 -0.72 1.71 -11.16
C ASN A 103 -0.81 1.15 -9.74
N PHE A 104 -0.25 -0.04 -9.47
CA PHE A 104 -0.21 -0.62 -8.12
C PHE A 104 0.58 0.28 -7.16
N LYS A 105 1.81 0.68 -7.53
CA LYS A 105 2.64 1.60 -6.74
C LYS A 105 1.91 2.92 -6.48
N LYS A 106 1.23 3.46 -7.50
CA LYS A 106 0.45 4.70 -7.39
C LYS A 106 -0.68 4.57 -6.38
N ILE A 107 -1.48 3.51 -6.47
CA ILE A 107 -2.60 3.26 -5.55
C ILE A 107 -2.10 3.07 -4.11
N MET A 108 -0.99 2.35 -3.92
CA MET A 108 -0.35 2.18 -2.62
C MET A 108 0.06 3.51 -1.98
N ILE A 109 0.62 4.44 -2.76
CA ILE A 109 0.96 5.78 -2.26
C ILE A 109 -0.28 6.65 -2.02
N ALA A 110 -1.31 6.54 -2.87
CA ALA A 110 -2.59 7.21 -2.64
C ALA A 110 -3.24 6.79 -1.32
N ILE A 111 -3.22 5.49 -1.04
CA ILE A 111 -3.68 4.91 0.21
C ILE A 111 -2.87 5.48 1.38
N ALA A 112 -1.53 5.46 1.29
CA ALA A 112 -0.66 6.03 2.31
C ALA A 112 -1.00 7.50 2.62
N TYR A 113 -1.25 8.29 1.56
CA TYR A 113 -1.65 9.69 1.70
C TYR A 113 -3.01 9.85 2.37
N TYR A 114 -3.99 9.05 1.93
CA TYR A 114 -5.34 9.06 2.51
C TYR A 114 -5.31 8.76 4.01
N ILE A 115 -4.54 7.74 4.43
CA ILE A 115 -4.37 7.39 5.85
C ILE A 115 -3.73 8.54 6.61
N ALA A 116 -2.63 9.12 6.11
CA ALA A 116 -1.96 10.26 6.74
C ALA A 116 -2.92 11.43 6.97
N ASN A 117 -3.79 11.68 5.99
CA ASN A 117 -4.75 12.77 6.06
C ASN A 117 -5.88 12.47 7.05
N ALA A 118 -6.28 11.19 7.17
CA ALA A 118 -7.28 10.74 8.14
C ALA A 118 -6.75 10.64 9.58
N SER A 119 -5.43 10.42 9.76
CA SER A 119 -4.76 10.33 11.07
C SER A 119 -4.27 11.66 11.62
N GLY A 120 -4.16 12.71 10.80
CA GLY A 120 -3.75 14.04 11.24
C GLY A 120 -4.70 14.61 12.29
N ASP A 121 -4.16 15.39 13.24
CA ASP A 121 -4.94 16.07 14.28
C ASP A 121 -6.19 16.72 13.68
N GLU A 122 -7.36 16.36 14.23
CA GLU A 122 -8.70 16.82 13.85
C GLU A 122 -8.82 18.36 13.76
N PHE A 123 -7.83 19.10 14.28
CA PHE A 123 -7.74 20.56 14.27
C PHE A 123 -7.14 21.21 13.02
N THR A 124 -6.38 20.49 12.18
CA THR A 124 -5.71 21.14 11.02
C THR A 124 -6.00 20.51 9.65
N GLY A 125 -6.47 19.26 9.60
CA GLY A 125 -6.89 18.59 8.35
C GLY A 125 -5.82 18.56 7.26
N LYS A 126 -4.53 18.67 7.63
CA LYS A 126 -3.40 18.75 6.68
C LYS A 126 -2.31 17.78 7.09
N VAL A 127 -1.84 17.01 6.10
CA VAL A 127 -0.61 16.21 6.19
C VAL A 127 0.55 17.07 6.72
N SER A 128 1.16 16.64 7.80
CA SER A 128 2.29 17.28 8.47
C SER A 128 3.57 17.21 7.61
N PRO A 129 4.59 18.05 7.88
CA PRO A 129 5.89 17.94 7.22
C PRO A 129 6.55 16.56 7.39
N ARG A 130 6.33 15.91 8.54
CA ARG A 130 6.85 14.57 8.82
C ARG A 130 6.18 13.53 7.91
N GLU A 131 4.86 13.53 7.82
CA GLU A 131 4.11 12.60 6.96
C GLU A 131 4.43 12.83 5.48
N ARG A 132 4.62 14.09 5.04
CA ARG A 132 5.13 14.38 3.70
C ARG A 132 6.49 13.73 3.43
N LYS A 133 7.42 13.83 4.37
CA LYS A 133 8.73 13.18 4.25
C LYS A 133 8.59 11.66 4.18
N THR A 134 7.74 11.08 5.02
CA THR A 134 7.42 9.65 5.01
C THR A 134 6.87 9.19 3.66
N LEU A 135 5.93 9.93 3.07
CA LEU A 135 5.36 9.61 1.75
C LEU A 135 6.42 9.62 0.64
N VAL A 136 7.34 10.59 0.67
CA VAL A 136 8.47 10.64 -0.26
C VAL A 136 9.41 9.44 -0.07
N GLU A 137 9.68 9.05 1.17
CA GLU A 137 10.51 7.87 1.48
C GLU A 137 9.84 6.55 1.04
N LEU A 138 8.52 6.43 1.21
CA LEU A 138 7.73 5.30 0.71
C LEU A 138 7.77 5.23 -0.82
N ALA A 139 7.51 6.35 -1.50
CA ALA A 139 7.56 6.43 -2.96
C ALA A 139 8.95 6.04 -3.48
N ASN A 140 10.01 6.58 -2.89
CA ASN A 140 11.39 6.23 -3.25
C ASN A 140 11.71 4.75 -3.00
N SER A 141 11.19 4.16 -1.92
CA SER A 141 11.40 2.73 -1.62
C SER A 141 10.69 1.84 -2.65
N LEU A 142 9.52 2.26 -3.13
CA LEU A 142 8.80 1.62 -4.24
C LEU A 142 9.40 1.94 -5.63
N LYS A 143 10.48 2.74 -5.70
CA LYS A 143 11.03 3.30 -6.94
C LYS A 143 9.97 4.00 -7.79
N PHE A 144 9.02 4.66 -7.14
CA PHE A 144 7.94 5.39 -7.79
C PHE A 144 8.28 6.87 -7.90
N ASN A 145 8.28 7.40 -9.12
CA ASN A 145 8.53 8.82 -9.36
C ASN A 145 7.24 9.61 -9.15
N ILE A 146 7.30 10.65 -8.30
CA ILE A 146 6.17 11.52 -7.95
C ILE A 146 5.53 12.21 -9.17
N LEU A 147 6.26 12.35 -10.29
CA LEU A 147 5.73 12.92 -11.52
C LEU A 147 4.54 12.12 -12.08
N HIS A 148 4.49 10.81 -11.79
CA HIS A 148 3.36 9.97 -12.20
C HIS A 148 2.07 10.29 -11.41
N PHE A 149 2.08 11.14 -10.39
CA PHE A 149 0.84 11.51 -9.67
C PHE A 149 -0.15 12.27 -10.56
N GLU A 150 0.34 13.06 -11.50
CA GLU A 150 -0.46 13.86 -12.43
C GLU A 150 -1.00 13.05 -13.63
N GLU A 151 -0.47 11.84 -13.86
CA GLU A 151 -0.96 10.95 -14.93
C GLU A 151 -2.30 10.32 -14.56
N LYS A 152 -3.14 9.96 -15.53
CA LYS A 152 -4.45 9.32 -15.24
C LYS A 152 -4.30 7.82 -14.91
N PRO A 153 -5.07 7.29 -13.93
CA PRO A 153 -5.88 8.02 -12.96
C PRO A 153 -4.98 8.82 -12.00
N THR A 154 -5.29 10.08 -11.73
CA THR A 154 -4.49 10.96 -10.87
C THR A 154 -4.50 10.48 -9.42
N LEU A 155 -3.58 10.99 -8.59
CA LEU A 155 -3.61 10.70 -7.15
C LEU A 155 -4.97 11.11 -6.53
N TYR A 156 -5.49 12.27 -6.94
CA TYR A 156 -6.80 12.77 -6.53
C TYR A 156 -7.93 11.82 -6.97
N ASP A 157 -7.92 11.37 -8.22
CA ASP A 157 -8.93 10.42 -8.72
C ASP A 157 -8.98 9.17 -7.83
N ILE A 158 -7.82 8.62 -7.46
CA ILE A 158 -7.72 7.43 -6.60
C ILE A 158 -8.25 7.70 -5.20
N ILE A 159 -7.92 8.84 -4.60
CA ILE A 159 -8.40 9.22 -3.26
C ILE A 159 -9.92 9.36 -3.23
N THR A 160 -10.53 9.97 -4.25
CA THR A 160 -12.00 10.11 -4.30
C THR A 160 -12.75 8.78 -4.40
N LEU A 161 -12.07 7.68 -4.79
CA LEU A 161 -12.66 6.33 -4.75
C LEU A 161 -12.74 5.77 -3.33
N LEU A 162 -11.91 6.28 -2.41
CA LEU A 162 -11.86 5.88 -0.99
C LEU A 162 -12.87 6.65 -0.12
N GLU A 163 -13.27 7.84 -0.55
CA GLU A 163 -14.20 8.72 0.18
C GLU A 163 -15.69 8.42 -0.10
N LYS A 164 -16.00 7.56 -1.08
CA LYS A 164 -17.36 7.17 -1.50
C LYS A 164 -17.70 5.75 -1.08
#